data_AF-A0AAD1GZC7-F1
#
_entry.id   AF-A0AAD1GZC7-F1
#
_cell.length_a   1.000
_cell.length_b   1.000
_cell.length_c   1.000
_cell.angle_alpha   90.00
_cell.angle_beta   90.00
_cell.angle_gamma   90.00
#
_symmetry.space_group_name_H-M   'P 1'
#
loop_
_entity.id
_entity.type
_entity.pdbx_description
1 polymer ?
#
loop_
_entity_poly.entity_id
_entity_poly.type
_entity_poly.pdbx_seq_one_letter_code
_entity_poly.pdbx_strand_id
1 'polypeptide(L)' 'MRAGDLECAVQGLDVVVTVGAAVVGGATARAAARAGPVDTAG' A
#
# COMPACT_ATOMS: atom_id res chain seq x y z
N MET A 1 -4.37 6.21 13.39
CA MET A 1 -5.49 5.63 14.17
C MET A 1 -5.80 6.62 15.29
N ARG A 2 -7.07 6.96 15.57
CA ARG A 2 -7.41 7.89 16.67
C ARG A 2 -7.89 7.14 17.90
N ALA A 3 -7.27 7.39 19.03
CA ALA A 3 -7.70 6.98 20.36
C ALA A 3 -7.66 8.22 21.28
N GLY A 4 -8.79 8.93 21.40
CA GLY A 4 -8.86 10.22 22.10
C GLY A 4 -8.11 11.36 21.38
N ASP A 5 -7.53 12.29 22.15
CA ASP A 5 -6.73 13.44 21.66
C ASP A 5 -5.32 13.07 21.20
N LEU A 6 -4.98 11.77 21.18
CA LEU A 6 -3.67 11.27 20.76
C LEU A 6 -3.69 10.88 19.28
N GLU A 7 -2.81 11.51 18.51
CA GLU A 7 -2.55 11.14 17.12
C GLU A 7 -1.43 10.10 17.05
N CYS A 8 -1.81 8.84 16.85
CA CYS A 8 -0.85 7.79 16.52
C CYS A 8 -0.62 7.75 15.01
N ALA A 9 0.54 8.26 14.59
CA ALA A 9 1.07 8.10 13.24
C ALA A 9 1.81 6.75 13.13
N VAL A 10 1.57 6.03 12.05
CA VAL A 10 2.28 4.77 11.76
C VAL A 10 3.66 5.12 11.21
N GLN A 11 4.70 4.96 12.04
CA GLN A 11 6.08 5.14 11.60
C GLN A 11 6.69 3.79 11.20
N GLY A 12 7.16 3.68 9.96
CA GLY A 12 7.96 2.53 9.50
C GLY A 12 7.17 1.31 9.02
N LEU A 13 5.94 1.47 8.50
CA LEU A 13 5.23 0.35 7.87
C LEU A 13 5.80 0.05 6.48
N ASP A 14 6.34 -1.15 6.30
CA ASP A 14 6.83 -1.65 5.01
C ASP A 14 5.73 -2.46 4.32
N VAL A 15 4.96 -1.81 3.43
CA VAL A 15 3.89 -2.46 2.67
C VAL A 15 4.43 -2.91 1.32
N VAL A 16 4.32 -4.20 1.00
CA VAL A 16 4.60 -4.71 -0.35
C VAL A 16 3.29 -4.99 -1.07
N VAL A 17 2.98 -4.17 -2.07
CA VAL A 17 1.80 -4.33 -2.92
C VAL A 17 2.16 -5.23 -4.09
N THR A 18 1.49 -6.37 -4.21
CA THR A 18 1.63 -7.26 -5.37
C THR A 18 0.36 -7.18 -6.23
N VAL A 19 0.51 -6.85 -7.50
CA VAL A 19 -0.58 -6.77 -8.47
C VAL A 19 -0.42 -7.88 -9.50
N GLY A 20 -1.50 -8.60 -9.77
CA GLY A 20 -1.62 -9.50 -10.92
C GLY A 20 -2.51 -8.86 -11.98
N ALA A 21 -2.05 -8.80 -13.22
CA ALA A 21 -2.82 -8.35 -14.37
C ALA A 21 -2.90 -9.47 -15.40
N ALA A 22 -4.12 -9.80 -15.84
CA ALA A 22 -4.32 -10.70 -16.97
C ALA A 22 -3.74 -10.05 -18.23
N VAL A 23 -2.95 -10.81 -18.98
CA VAL A 23 -2.39 -10.38 -20.27
C VAL A 23 -2.91 -11.28 -21.39
N VAL A 24 -2.82 -10.76 -22.62
CA VAL A 24 -3.25 -11.50 -23.83
C VAL A 24 -2.57 -12.87 -23.87
N GLY A 25 -3.36 -13.91 -24.15
CA GLY A 25 -2.89 -15.30 -24.18
C GLY A 25 -3.14 -16.10 -22.89
N GLY A 26 -3.90 -15.55 -21.93
CA GLY A 26 -4.33 -16.28 -20.72
C GLY A 26 -3.27 -16.37 -19.62
N ALA A 27 -2.14 -15.67 -19.78
CA ALA A 27 -1.12 -15.54 -18.76
C ALA A 27 -1.41 -14.37 -17.81
N THR A 28 -0.76 -14.36 -16.65
CA THR A 28 -0.84 -13.27 -15.67
C THR A 28 0.52 -12.63 -15.47
N ALA A 29 0.63 -11.34 -15.77
CA ALA A 29 1.79 -10.54 -15.39
C ALA A 29 1.69 -10.16 -13.91
N ARG A 30 2.81 -10.21 -13.18
CA ARG A 30 2.87 -9.83 -11.77
C ARG A 30 3.88 -8.71 -11.57
N ALA A 31 3.51 -7.72 -10.76
CA ALA A 31 4.39 -6.65 -10.31
C ALA A 31 4.30 -6.52 -8.80
N ALA A 32 5.42 -6.17 -8.16
CA ALA A 32 5.46 -5.87 -6.74
C ALA A 32 6.12 -4.50 -6.53
N ALA A 33 5.55 -3.70 -5.63
CA ALA A 33 6.08 -2.39 -5.27
C ALA A 33 6.00 -2.17 -3.75
N ARG A 34 6.98 -1.46 -3.20
CA ARG A 34 6.93 -1.01 -1.80
C ARG A 34 6.13 0.28 -1.73
N ALA A 35 5.15 0.34 -0.82
CA ALA A 35 4.31 1.50 -0.57
C ALA A 35 4.58 2.01 0.85
N GLY A 36 4.86 3.30 0.95
CA GLY A 36 4.89 4.01 2.23
C GLY A 36 3.54 4.67 2.54
N PRO A 37 3.30 5.08 3.79
CA PRO A 37 2.14 5.90 4.14
C PRO A 37 2.18 7.23 3.38
N VAL A 38 1.04 7.63 2.78
CA VAL A 38 0.86 8.97 2.21
C VAL A 38 0.00 9.79 3.17
N ASP A 39 0.40 11.04 3.40
CA ASP A 39 -0.40 11.94 4.22
C ASP A 39 -1.53 12.52 3.36
N THR A 40 -2.78 12.17 3.68
CA THR A 40 -3.97 12.63 2.96
C THR A 40 -4.64 13.83 3.61
N ALA A 41 -4.02 14.42 4.65
CA ALA A 41 -4.48 15.67 5.24
C ALA A 41 -4.03 16.84 4.36
N GLY A 42 -4.85 17.16 3.36
CA GLY A 42 -4.82 18.43 2.61
C GLY A 42 -5.79 19.45 3.21
#